data_AF-A0A968T9K4-F1
#
_entry.id   AF-A0A968T9K4-F1
#
_cell.length_a   1.000
_cell.length_b   1.000
_cell.length_c   1.000
_cell.angle_alpha   90.00
_cell.angle_beta   90.00
_cell.angle_gamma   90.00
#
_symmetry.space_group_name_H-M   'P 1'
#
loop_
_entity.id
_entity.type
_entity.pdbx_description
1 polymer ?
#
loop_
_entity_poly.entity_id
_entity_poly.type
_entity_poly.pdbx_seq_one_letter_code
_entity_poly.pdbx_strand_id
1 'polypeptide(L)' 'MNLTGRIEHRDLGTGAWVLVTDAGETYELRQAPAALKQAGQRVQVTGEIQENVMTLAMSGPVLAVQSFEPLAD' A
#
# COMPACT_ATOMS: atom_id res chain seq x y z
N MET A 1 -9.84 -1.52 -8.20
CA MET A 1 -8.59 -2.00 -8.83
C MET A 1 -7.93 -2.99 -7.90
N ASN A 2 -7.29 -4.03 -8.45
CA ASN A 2 -6.62 -5.08 -7.69
C ASN A 2 -5.11 -4.99 -7.96
N LEU A 3 -4.33 -4.85 -6.90
CA LEU A 3 -2.87 -4.77 -6.95
C LEU A 3 -2.25 -5.84 -6.08
N THR A 4 -1.25 -6.52 -6.61
CA THR A 4 -0.47 -7.52 -5.86
C THR A 4 0.91 -6.99 -5.59
N GLY A 5 1.40 -7.24 -4.38
CA GLY A 5 2.71 -6.76 -3.99
C GLY A 5 3.06 -7.09 -2.55
N ARG A 6 4.05 -6.38 -2.03
CA ARG A 6 4.56 -6.52 -0.67
C ARG A 6 4.31 -5.26 0.14
N ILE A 7 3.92 -5.45 1.40
CA ILE A 7 3.74 -4.36 2.34
C ILE A 7 5.09 -3.91 2.88
N GLU A 8 5.33 -2.60 2.85
CA GLU A 8 6.51 -1.98 3.46
C GLU A 8 6.09 -0.82 4.37
N HIS A 9 6.91 -0.56 5.39
CA HIS A 9 6.83 0.65 6.20
C HIS A 9 7.94 1.62 5.75
N ARG A 10 7.58 2.87 5.46
CA ARG A 10 8.50 3.94 5.08
C ARG A 10 8.62 4.92 6.25
N ASP A 11 9.82 5.04 6.82
CA ASP A 11 10.13 5.93 7.95
C ASP A 11 10.39 7.38 7.50
N LEU A 12 9.51 7.93 6.67
CA LEU A 12 9.56 9.34 6.24
C LEU A 12 8.47 10.13 6.98
N GLY A 13 8.87 11.17 7.72
CA GLY A 13 7.94 11.98 8.51
C GLY A 13 7.31 11.19 9.66
N THR A 14 5.97 11.08 9.68
CA THR A 14 5.22 10.30 10.69
C THR A 14 5.22 8.79 10.44
N GLY A 15 5.87 8.34 9.37
CA GLY A 15 5.77 6.96 8.88
C GLY A 15 4.58 6.78 7.95
N ALA A 16 4.75 5.95 6.93
CA ALA A 16 3.71 5.58 5.97
C ALA A 16 3.75 4.08 5.66
N TRP A 17 2.57 3.48 5.50
CA TRP A 17 2.45 2.11 4.99
C TRP A 17 2.26 2.16 3.49
N VAL A 18 3.03 1.36 2.76
CA VAL A 18 2.98 1.33 1.30
C VAL A 18 2.82 -0.11 0.79
N LEU A 19 2.22 -0.24 -0.39
CA LEU A 19 2.28 -1.45 -1.21
C LEU A 19 3.30 -1.21 -2.32
N VAL A 20 4.35 -2.03 -2.34
CA VAL A 20 5.26 -2.14 -3.49
C VAL A 20 4.74 -3.26 -4.37
N THR A 21 4.25 -2.92 -5.57
CA THR A 21 3.67 -3.90 -6.49
C THR A 21 4.73 -4.78 -7.12
N ASP A 22 4.32 -5.92 -7.68
CA ASP A 22 5.23 -6.79 -8.43
C ASP A 22 5.86 -6.12 -9.66
N ALA A 23 5.24 -5.05 -10.17
CA ALA A 23 5.78 -4.22 -11.25
C ALA A 23 6.77 -3.14 -10.76
N GLY A 24 6.97 -3.03 -9.44
CA GLY A 24 7.86 -2.04 -8.81
C GLY A 24 7.22 -0.68 -8.55
N GLU A 25 5.91 -0.53 -8.76
CA GLU A 25 5.18 0.69 -8.42
C GLU A 25 4.94 0.77 -6.91
N THR A 26 4.90 1.97 -6.36
CA THR A 26 4.66 2.17 -4.92
C THR A 26 3.39 2.99 -4.70
N TYR A 27 2.53 2.50 -3.83
CA TYR A 27 1.28 3.16 -3.44
C TYR A 27 1.22 3.36 -1.94
N GLU A 28 0.93 4.58 -1.50
CA GLU A 28 0.65 4.84 -0.08
C GLU A 28 -0.73 4.30 0.29
N LEU A 29 -0.82 3.52 1.36
CA LEU A 29 -2.05 2.87 1.78
C LEU A 29 -2.86 3.76 2.72
N ARG A 30 -4.04 4.19 2.26
CA ARG A 30 -5.04 4.85 3.10
C ARG A 30 -6.09 3.87 3.59
N GLN A 31 -6.61 4.14 4.79
CA GLN A 31 -7.65 3.32 5.44
C GLN A 31 -7.24 1.85 5.61
N ALA A 32 -5.93 1.57 5.59
CA ALA A 32 -5.41 0.23 5.76
C ALA A 32 -5.73 -0.32 7.16
N PRO A 33 -6.41 -1.49 7.27
CA PRO A 33 -6.67 -2.12 8.54
C PRO A 33 -5.37 -2.55 9.20
N ALA A 34 -5.34 -2.65 10.54
CA ALA A 34 -4.14 -3.03 11.29
C ALA A 34 -3.57 -4.39 10.85
N ALA A 35 -4.42 -5.32 10.42
CA ALA A 35 -4.00 -6.64 9.92
C ALA A 35 -3.21 -6.58 8.61
N LEU A 36 -3.36 -5.52 7.80
CA LEU A 36 -2.59 -5.28 6.57
C LEU A 36 -1.24 -4.61 6.85
N LYS A 37 -1.06 -4.00 8.02
CA LYS A 37 0.13 -3.23 8.39
C LYS A 37 1.24 -4.14 8.93
N GLN A 38 1.69 -5.07 8.11
CA GLN A 38 2.71 -6.06 8.44
C GLN A 38 3.80 -6.02 7.37
N ALA A 39 4.99 -5.51 7.73
CA ALA A 39 6.09 -5.39 6.79
C ALA A 39 6.51 -6.78 6.27
N GLY A 40 6.76 -6.88 4.96
CA GLY A 40 7.14 -8.12 4.30
C GLY A 40 5.96 -9.02 3.91
N GLN A 41 4.73 -8.70 4.32
CA GLN A 41 3.57 -9.49 3.94
C GLN A 41 3.28 -9.35 2.44
N ARG A 42 3.12 -10.47 1.74
CA ARG A 42 2.65 -10.51 0.35
C ARG A 42 1.13 -10.56 0.33
N VAL A 43 0.50 -9.67 -0.43
CA VAL A 43 -0.95 -9.48 -0.43
C VAL A 43 -1.47 -9.11 -1.82
N GLN A 44 -2.74 -9.38 -2.05
CA GLN A 44 -3.54 -8.70 -3.06
C GLN A 44 -4.43 -7.67 -2.36
N VAL A 45 -4.37 -6.41 -2.79
CA VAL A 45 -5.18 -5.30 -2.26
C VAL A 45 -6.20 -4.89 -3.30
N THR A 46 -7.46 -4.80 -2.88
CA THR A 46 -8.54 -4.21 -3.68
C THR A 46 -8.80 -2.79 -3.16
N GLY A 47 -8.77 -1.81 -4.06
CA GLY A 47 -8.96 -0.41 -3.70
C GLY A 47 -9.13 0.54 -4.87
N GLU A 48 -9.10 1.83 -4.55
CA GLU A 48 -9.20 2.93 -5.52
C GLU A 48 -7.93 3.78 -5.47
N ILE A 49 -7.35 4.06 -6.65
CA ILE A 49 -6.19 4.95 -6.76
C ILE A 49 -6.69 6.39 -6.80
N GLN A 50 -6.11 7.24 -5.96
CA GLN A 50 -6.34 8.68 -5.97
C GLN A 50 -5.13 9.36 -6.62
N GLU A 51 -5.17 9.51 -7.94
CA GLU A 51 -4.04 9.94 -8.78
C GLU A 51 -3.60 11.40 -8.54
N ASN A 52 -4.49 12.26 -8.03
CA ASN A 52 -4.23 13.69 -7.83
C ASN A 52 -3.90 14.08 -6.38
N VAL A 53 -3.55 13.10 -5.54
CA VAL A 53 -3.20 13.34 -4.13
C VAL A 53 -1.69 13.22 -3.98
N MET A 54 -1.03 14.36 -3.76
CA MET A 54 0.37 14.36 -3.30
C MET A 54 0.42 13.92 -1.84
N THR A 55 1.18 12.88 -1.53
CA THR A 55 1.38 12.43 -0.15
C THR A 55 2.59 13.07 0.49
N LEU A 56 2.56 13.20 1.82
CA LEU A 56 3.66 13.76 2.61
C LEU A 56 4.96 12.95 2.47
N ALA A 57 4.84 11.64 2.20
CA ALA A 57 5.98 10.74 2.04
C ALA A 57 6.59 10.77 0.62
N MET A 58 5.96 11.48 -0.33
CA MET A 58 6.32 11.50 -1.76
C MET A 58 6.51 10.10 -2.38
N SER A 59 5.86 9.09 -1.81
CA SER A 59 6.05 7.67 -2.14
C SER A 59 5.28 7.20 -3.38
N GLY A 60 4.45 8.06 -3.98
CA GLY A 60 3.58 7.74 -5.11
C GLY A 60 2.13 8.11 -4.85
N PRO A 61 1.20 7.68 -5.73
CA PRO A 61 -0.23 7.92 -5.55
C PRO A 61 -0.80 7.16 -4.34
N VAL A 62 -1.96 7.59 -3.85
CA VAL A 62 -2.65 6.95 -2.72
C VAL A 62 -3.54 5.81 -3.22
N LEU A 63 -3.46 4.65 -2.58
CA LEU A 63 -4.42 3.56 -2.70
C LEU A 63 -5.33 3.54 -1.47
N ALA A 64 -6.61 3.89 -1.66
CA ALA A 64 -7.63 3.74 -0.63
C ALA A 64 -8.06 2.26 -0.55
N VAL A 65 -7.70 1.60 0.55
CA VAL A 65 -7.91 0.16 0.74
C VAL A 65 -9.39 -0.12 1.04
N GLN A 66 -9.99 -1.01 0.25
CA GLN A 66 -11.35 -1.51 0.49
C GLN A 66 -11.32 -2.92 1.08
N SER A 67 -10.45 -3.79 0.57
CA SER A 67 -10.19 -5.12 1.10
C SER A 67 -8.78 -5.61 0.76
N PHE A 68 -8.34 -6.67 1.43
CA PHE A 68 -7.08 -7.33 1.12
C PHE A 68 -7.16 -8.83 1.37
N GLU A 69 -6.34 -9.58 0.65
CA GLU A 69 -6.16 -11.01 0.79
C GLU A 69 -4.67 -11.31 0.98
N PRO A 70 -4.26 -11.94 2.09
CA PRO A 70 -2.91 -12.48 2.23
C PRO A 70 -2.64 -13.55 1.18
N LEU A 71 -1.48 -13.50 0.55
CA LEU A 71 -1.02 -14.52 -0.37
C LEU A 71 0.04 -15.37 0.33
N ALA A 72 0.03 -16.68 0.07
CA ALA A 72 1.15 -17.54 0.43
C ALA A 72 2.34 -17.24 -0.49
N ASP A 73 3.54 -17.20 0.09
CA ASP A 73 4.81 -17.27 -0.67
C ASP A 73 5.06 -18.72 -1.14
#